data_AF-A0A6P0TBV3-F1
#
_entry.id   AF-A0A6P0TBV3-F1
#
_cell.length_a   1.000
_cell.length_b   1.000
_cell.length_c   1.000
_cell.angle_alpha   90.00
_cell.angle_beta   90.00
_cell.angle_gamma   90.00
#
_symmetry.space_group_name_H-M   'P 1'
#
loop_
_entity.id
_entity.type
_entity.pdbx_description
1 polymer ?
#
loop_
_entity_poly.entity_id
_entity_poly.type
_entity_poly.pdbx_seq_one_letter_code
_entity_poly.pdbx_strand_id
1 'polypeptide(L)' 'IASAIFWGVLKATVGIRVSEEDELMGLDIAEHGMEAYSGFVKDADVESSDTAAAASEFVNQ' A
#
# COMPACT_ATOMS: atom_id res chain seq x y z
N ILE A 1 11.90 19.82 -25.55
CA ILE A 1 12.66 18.88 -26.42
C ILE A 1 13.79 18.21 -25.64
N ALA A 2 14.74 18.95 -25.06
CA ALA A 2 15.83 18.37 -24.27
C ALA A 2 15.35 17.42 -23.15
N SER A 3 14.35 17.81 -22.36
CA SER A 3 13.80 16.95 -21.29
C SER A 3 13.15 15.67 -21.81
N ALA A 4 12.53 15.71 -22.99
CA ALA A 4 11.91 14.52 -23.59
C ALA A 4 12.97 13.51 -24.05
N ILE A 5 14.07 13.99 -24.61
CA ILE A 5 15.22 13.15 -25.00
C ILE A 5 15.88 12.56 -23.74
N PHE A 6 16.12 13.38 -22.72
CA PHE A 6 16.71 12.95 -21.46
C PHE A 6 15.89 11.87 -20.77
N TRP A 7 14.58 12.09 -20.60
CA TRP A 7 13.68 11.08 -20.02
C TRP A 7 13.53 9.84 -20.90
N GLY A 8 13.56 10.00 -22.22
CA GLY A 8 13.54 8.87 -23.16
C GLY A 8 14.78 7.96 -23.01
N VAL A 9 15.96 8.55 -22.87
CA VAL A 9 17.21 7.80 -22.67
C VAL A 9 17.20 7.08 -21.32
N LEU A 10 16.82 7.74 -20.23
CA LEU A 10 16.75 7.10 -18.90
C LEU A 10 15.75 5.95 -18.85
N LYS A 11 14.60 6.10 -19.52
CA LYS A 11 13.61 5.03 -19.64
C LYS A 11 14.16 3.81 -20.37
N ALA A 12 15.02 4.02 -21.38
CA ALA A 12 15.56 2.93 -22.20
C ALA A 12 16.76 2.21 -21.56
N THR A 13 17.55 2.90 -20.74
CA THR A 13 18.78 2.32 -20.16
C THR A 13 18.56 1.67 -18.81
N VAL A 14 17.95 2.39 -17.87
CA VAL A 14 17.81 1.94 -16.48
C VAL A 14 16.36 1.55 -16.18
N GLY A 15 15.40 2.22 -16.81
CA GLY A 15 14.00 2.16 -16.40
C GLY A 15 13.81 2.92 -15.07
N ILE A 16 12.84 3.82 -15.03
CA ILE A 16 12.56 4.67 -13.85
C ILE A 16 11.23 4.34 -13.16
N ARG A 17 10.46 3.42 -13.74
CA ARG A 17 9.14 2.97 -13.27
C ARG A 17 9.30 1.57 -12.68
N VAL A 18 8.69 1.36 -11.52
CA VAL A 18 8.62 0.05 -10.84
C VAL A 18 7.58 -0.85 -11.52
N SER A 19 7.54 -2.12 -11.13
CA SER A 19 6.56 -3.07 -11.68
C SER A 19 5.13 -2.72 -11.24
N GLU A 20 4.11 -3.12 -12.01
CA GLU A 20 2.70 -2.84 -11.68
C GLU A 20 2.28 -3.42 -10.32
N GLU A 21 2.87 -4.56 -9.94
CA GLU A 21 2.64 -5.21 -8.65
C GLU A 21 3.23 -4.37 -7.49
N ASP A 22 4.45 -3.86 -7.64
CA ASP A 22 5.09 -3.00 -6.64
C ASP A 22 4.40 -1.62 -6.56
N GLU A 23 3.87 -1.09 -7.68
CA GLU A 23 3.05 0.13 -7.68
C GLU A 23 1.77 -0.06 -6.87
N LEU A 24 1.12 -1.24 -6.94
CA LEU A 24 -0.11 -1.56 -6.21
C LEU A 24 0.13 -1.81 -4.72
N MET A 25 1.20 -2.52 -4.39
CA MET A 25 1.53 -2.86 -3.01
C MET A 25 2.13 -1.68 -2.24
N GLY A 26 2.78 -0.75 -2.95
CA GLY A 26 3.48 0.40 -2.36
C GLY A 26 4.95 0.09 -2.13
N LEU A 27 5.82 0.99 -2.60
CA LEU A 27 7.27 0.78 -2.62
C LEU A 27 7.87 0.60 -1.21
N ASP A 28 7.35 1.32 -0.23
CA ASP A 28 7.79 1.20 1.17
C ASP A 28 7.42 -0.18 1.77
N ILE A 29 6.29 -0.76 1.36
CA ILE A 29 5.90 -2.12 1.76
C ILE A 29 6.78 -3.14 1.06
N ALA A 30 7.04 -2.98 -0.25
CA ALA A 30 7.84 -3.90 -1.05
C ALA A 30 9.31 -3.95 -0.64
N GLU A 31 9.92 -2.81 -0.28
CA GLU A 31 11.35 -2.74 0.04
C GLU A 31 11.66 -2.75 1.55
N HIS A 32 10.80 -2.13 2.38
CA HIS A 32 11.08 -1.91 3.80
C HIS A 32 10.12 -2.66 4.74
N GLY A 33 9.10 -3.36 4.20
CA GLY A 33 8.18 -4.19 4.98
C GLY A 33 7.33 -3.43 6.00
N MET A 34 7.23 -2.10 5.84
CA MET A 34 6.49 -1.22 6.74
C MET A 34 5.75 -0.17 5.91
N GLU A 35 4.49 0.10 6.27
CA GLU A 35 3.75 1.22 5.68
C GLU A 35 4.43 2.54 6.10
N ALA A 36 4.72 3.39 5.11
CA ALA A 36 5.44 4.66 5.31
C ALA A 36 4.76 5.62 6.29
N TYR A 37 3.45 5.43 6.53
CA TYR A 37 2.66 6.21 7.47
C TYR A 37 1.71 5.31 8.27
N SER A 38 1.89 5.29 9.59
CA SER A 38 1.17 4.44 10.55
C SER A 38 -0.27 4.90 10.83
N GLY A 39 -1.05 5.24 9.80
CA GLY A 39 -2.36 5.86 9.97
C GLY A 39 -3.34 5.71 8.81
N PHE A 40 -3.01 4.97 7.74
CA PHE A 40 -4.01 4.58 6.76
C PHE A 40 -4.61 3.24 7.18
N VAL A 41 -5.63 3.32 8.01
CA VAL A 41 -6.50 2.17 8.23
C VAL A 41 -7.10 1.84 6.87
N LYS A 42 -6.72 0.71 6.28
CA LYS A 42 -7.52 0.11 5.21
C LYS A 42 -8.85 -0.19 5.88
N ASP A 43 -9.91 0.50 5.46
CA ASP A 43 -11.26 0.42 6.05
C ASP A 43 -11.81 -1.02 6.16
N ALA A 44 -11.13 -2.01 5.57
CA ALA A 44 -11.45 -3.43 5.64
C ALA A 44 -11.18 -4.09 7.02
N ASP A 45 -10.29 -3.56 7.86
CA ASP A 45 -9.92 -4.23 9.12
C ASP A 45 -10.77 -3.77 10.33
N VAL A 46 -11.46 -2.63 10.25
CA VAL A 46 -12.24 -2.05 11.36
C VAL A 46 -13.58 -2.75 11.55
N GLU A 47 -14.17 -3.30 10.49
CA GLU A 47 -15.49 -3.93 10.54
C GLU A 47 -15.50 -5.26 11.32
N SER A 48 -14.35 -5.92 11.50
CA SER A 48 -14.29 -7.27 12.07
C SER A 48 -13.99 -7.34 13.58
N SER A 49 -13.40 -6.28 14.16
CA SER A 49 -13.04 -6.29 15.59
C SER A 49 -14.20 -5.88 16.50
N ASP A 50 -15.10 -5.01 16.03
CA ASP A 50 -16.10 -4.37 16.90
C ASP A 50 -17.39 -5.20 17.07
N THR A 51 -17.74 -6.09 16.14
CA THR A 51 -18.93 -6.96 16.26
C THR A 51 -18.70 -8.19 17.14
N ALA A 52 -17.45 -8.67 17.27
CA ALA A 52 -17.11 -9.85 18.06
C ALA A 52 -17.24 -9.62 19.57
N ALA A 53 -16.94 -8.41 20.04
CA ALA A 53 -17.05 -8.04 21.46
C ALA A 53 -18.53 -7.99 21.92
N ALA A 54 -19.41 -7.38 21.13
CA ALA A 54 -20.84 -7.25 21.46
C ALA A 54 -21.60 -8.59 21.46
N ALA A 55 -21.21 -9.53 20.59
CA ALA A 55 -21.82 -10.87 20.54
C ALA A 55 -21.49 -11.70 21.80
N SER A 56 -20.30 -11.50 22.39
CA SER A 56 -19.87 -12.23 23.59
C SER A 56 -20.54 -11.75 24.88
N GLU A 57 -20.99 -10.49 24.92
CA GLU A 57 -21.71 -9.89 26.05
C GLU A 57 -23.18 -10.35 26.08
N PHE A 58 -23.81 -10.52 24.92
CA PHE A 58 -25.20 -11.02 24.84
C PHE A 58 -25.33 -12.52 25.17
N VAL A 59 -24.30 -13.34 24.92
CA VAL A 59 -24.30 -14.78 25.23
C VAL A 59 -24.14 -15.06 26.73
N ASN A 60 -23.61 -14.10 27.51
CA ASN A 60 -23.42 -14.23 28.96
C ASN A 60 -24.50 -13.52 29.79
N GLN A 61 -25.63 -13.16 29.16
CA GLN A 61 -26.81 -12.62 29.82
C GLN A 61 -27.95 -13.64 29.84
#